data_AF-A0A3N5VST2-F1
#
_entry.id   AF-A0A3N5VST2-F1
#
_cell.length_a   1.000
_cell.length_b   1.000
_cell.length_c   1.000
_cell.angle_alpha   90.00
_cell.angle_beta   90.00
_cell.angle_gamma   90.00
#
_symmetry.space_group_name_H-M   'P 1'
#
loop_
_entity.id
_entity.type
_entity.pdbx_description
1 polymer ?
#
loop_
_entity_poly.entity_id
_entity_poly.type
_entity_poly.pdbx_seq_one_letter_code
_entity_poly.pdbx_strand_id
1 'polypeptide(L)'
;GMRVPNFTPGQGEIRNFLVLSEEAFAYGCQELRRQIYIVDATAESNPVPVATFKVPDGDFCERGGRFGPHQFAETRDGELIGGSLLYIAYFNAGLRVVDISDPYHAKETGFYVPDPGSAAKSRGSGYIQTNDVDLDYRGFIYITDRDGHGLHILEYQGQK
;
A
#
# COMPACT_ATOMS: atom_id res chain seq x y z
N GLY A 1 18.36 -6.68 -4.49
CA GLY A 1 19.00 -5.71 -3.59
C GLY A 1 18.79 -4.30 -4.09
N MET A 2 18.37 -3.41 -3.20
CA MET A 2 18.21 -1.98 -3.43
C MET A 2 19.43 -1.23 -2.91
N ARG A 3 19.87 -0.19 -3.64
CA ARG A 3 20.91 0.72 -3.15
C ARG A 3 20.29 1.70 -2.17
N VAL A 4 20.80 1.75 -0.95
CA VAL A 4 20.27 2.55 0.15
C VAL A 4 21.12 3.81 0.35
N PRO A 5 20.51 4.99 0.57
CA PRO A 5 21.25 6.21 0.87
C PRO A 5 21.98 6.12 2.23
N ASN A 6 23.00 6.96 2.43
CA ASN A 6 23.70 7.13 3.71
C ASN A 6 24.49 5.91 4.24
N PHE A 7 24.75 4.91 3.40
CA PHE A 7 25.74 3.86 3.68
C PHE A 7 27.10 4.18 3.05
N THR A 8 28.17 3.70 3.67
CA THR A 8 29.52 3.80 3.08
C THR A 8 29.56 3.02 1.76
N PRO A 9 29.97 3.65 0.64
CA PRO A 9 30.07 2.96 -0.65
C PRO A 9 30.93 1.70 -0.57
N GLY A 10 30.48 0.60 -1.18
CA GLY A 10 31.13 -0.71 -1.07
C GLY A 10 30.96 -1.44 0.28
N GLN A 11 30.31 -0.84 1.28
CA GLN A 11 30.09 -1.44 2.60
C GLN A 11 28.60 -1.47 2.97
N GLY A 12 27.87 -2.40 2.37
CA GLY A 12 26.46 -2.62 2.70
C GLY A 12 25.51 -1.56 2.13
N GLU A 13 25.91 -0.88 1.06
CA GLU A 13 25.03 0.03 0.32
C GLU A 13 23.93 -0.72 -0.45
N ILE A 14 24.11 -2.01 -0.74
CA ILE A 14 23.07 -2.87 -1.33
C ILE A 14 22.44 -3.72 -0.23
N ARG A 15 21.13 -3.60 -0.07
CA ARG A 15 20.33 -4.30 0.96
C ARG A 15 19.13 -5.00 0.33
N ASN A 16 18.61 -6.04 0.98
CA ASN A 16 17.38 -6.71 0.58
C ASN A 16 16.29 -6.37 1.59
N PHE A 17 15.12 -5.96 1.10
CA PHE A 17 14.00 -5.59 1.96
C PHE A 17 12.79 -6.45 1.67
N LEU A 18 12.01 -6.71 2.72
CA LEU A 18 10.68 -7.27 2.65
C LEU A 18 9.67 -6.19 3.01
N VAL A 19 8.52 -6.23 2.34
CA VAL A 19 7.34 -5.45 2.69
C VAL A 19 6.31 -6.40 3.24
N LEU A 20 5.83 -6.12 4.45
CA LEU A 20 4.81 -6.93 5.10
C LEU A 20 3.53 -6.09 5.26
N SER A 21 2.43 -6.62 4.74
CA SER A 21 1.10 -6.06 4.98
C SER A 21 0.47 -6.68 6.21
N GLU A 22 0.25 -5.89 7.24
CA GLU A 22 -0.57 -6.32 8.37
C GLU A 22 -2.04 -6.04 8.05
N GLU A 23 -2.78 -7.03 7.57
CA GLU A 23 -4.16 -6.81 7.13
C GLU A 23 -5.05 -6.25 8.27
N ALA A 24 -5.87 -5.25 7.94
CA ALA A 24 -6.97 -4.81 8.80
C ALA A 24 -8.21 -5.72 8.68
N PHE A 25 -8.76 -6.09 9.83
CA PHE A 25 -9.88 -7.02 9.95
C PHE A 25 -11.13 -6.35 10.51
N ALA A 26 -10.97 -5.39 11.42
CA ALA A 26 -12.06 -4.81 12.17
C ALA A 26 -12.68 -3.60 11.45
N TYR A 27 -13.99 -3.47 11.60
CA TYR A 27 -14.73 -2.31 11.15
C TYR A 27 -14.59 -1.17 12.18
N GLY A 28 -14.62 0.08 11.72
CA GLY A 28 -14.67 1.25 12.61
C GLY A 28 -13.51 1.32 13.60
N CYS A 29 -12.31 0.87 13.18
CA CYS A 29 -11.08 0.92 13.96
C CYS A 29 -11.14 0.22 15.33
N GLN A 30 -11.96 -0.83 15.47
CA GLN A 30 -12.07 -1.64 16.70
C GLN A 30 -10.92 -2.65 16.86
N GLU A 31 -9.71 -2.30 16.43
CA GLU A 31 -8.51 -3.10 16.57
C GLU A 31 -7.26 -2.23 16.71
N LEU A 32 -6.14 -2.84 17.11
CA LEU A 32 -4.85 -2.16 17.07
C LEU A 32 -4.53 -1.72 15.64
N ARG A 33 -4.02 -0.50 15.50
CA ARG A 33 -3.78 0.09 14.19
C ARG A 33 -2.69 -0.63 13.43
N ARG A 34 -3.15 -1.39 12.44
CA ARG A 34 -2.37 -2.15 11.48
C ARG A 34 -1.57 -1.23 10.55
N GLN A 35 -0.49 -1.76 10.00
CA GLN A 35 0.47 -1.00 9.20
C GLN A 35 1.21 -1.86 8.18
N ILE A 36 1.84 -1.17 7.24
CA ILE A 36 2.88 -1.79 6.43
C ILE A 36 4.19 -1.75 7.22
N TYR A 37 4.93 -2.86 7.25
CA TYR A 37 6.30 -2.92 7.76
C TYR A 37 7.29 -3.03 6.62
N ILE A 38 8.40 -2.30 6.74
CA ILE A 38 9.57 -2.47 5.90
C ILE A 38 10.64 -3.13 6.76
N VAL A 39 11.15 -4.26 6.29
CA VAL A 39 12.07 -5.12 7.04
C VAL A 39 13.34 -5.30 6.23
N ASP A 40 14.49 -4.94 6.81
CA ASP A 40 15.79 -5.29 6.24
C ASP A 40 16.03 -6.78 6.45
N ALA A 41 16.02 -7.53 5.35
CA ALA A 41 16.25 -8.96 5.28
C ALA A 41 17.58 -9.26 4.57
N THR A 42 18.54 -8.33 4.58
CA THR A 42 19.87 -8.55 4.01
C THR A 42 20.58 -9.72 4.70
N ALA A 43 20.42 -9.85 6.01
CA ALA A 43 20.78 -11.04 6.76
C ALA A 43 19.53 -11.91 6.93
N GLU A 44 19.33 -12.91 6.06
CA GLU A 44 18.12 -13.73 6.02
C GLU A 44 17.81 -14.43 7.35
N SER A 45 18.84 -14.79 8.12
CA SER A 45 18.69 -15.40 9.45
C SER A 45 18.34 -14.42 10.56
N ASN A 46 18.39 -13.11 10.30
CA ASN A 46 18.13 -12.06 11.28
C ASN A 46 17.46 -10.84 10.62
N PRO A 47 16.19 -10.95 10.17
CA PRO A 47 15.46 -9.83 9.59
C PRO A 47 15.14 -8.78 10.66
N VAL A 48 15.32 -7.50 10.31
CA VAL A 48 15.13 -6.37 11.24
C VAL A 48 14.09 -5.39 10.69
N PRO A 49 12.98 -5.11 11.40
CA PRO A 49 12.06 -4.04 11.02
C PRO A 49 12.76 -2.68 11.09
N VAL A 50 12.72 -1.90 10.00
CA VAL A 50 13.42 -0.61 9.90
C VAL A 50 12.48 0.58 9.80
N ALA A 51 11.29 0.41 9.26
CA ALA A 51 10.29 1.46 9.14
C ALA A 51 8.88 0.87 9.09
N THR A 52 7.89 1.73 9.34
CA THR A 52 6.48 1.40 9.14
C THR A 52 5.78 2.52 8.39
N PHE A 53 4.70 2.18 7.70
CA PHE A 53 3.83 3.12 7.03
C PHE A 53 2.39 2.96 7.50
N LYS A 54 1.78 4.09 7.90
CA LYS A 54 0.37 4.21 8.28
C LYS A 54 -0.24 5.42 7.59
N VAL A 55 -1.47 5.27 7.11
CA VAL A 55 -2.30 6.42 6.72
C VAL A 55 -2.81 7.11 7.99
N PRO A 56 -2.69 8.44 8.11
CA PRO A 56 -3.30 9.21 9.20
C PRO A 56 -4.83 9.03 9.24
N ASP A 57 -5.39 9.10 10.45
CA ASP A 57 -6.77 8.67 10.69
C ASP A 57 -7.82 9.44 9.92
N GLY A 58 -7.68 10.77 9.89
CA GLY A 58 -8.72 11.65 9.34
C GLY A 58 -10.10 11.26 9.88
N ASP A 59 -11.03 11.03 8.97
CA ASP A 59 -12.40 10.57 9.19
C ASP A 59 -12.60 9.08 8.84
N PHE A 60 -11.54 8.32 8.52
CA PHE A 60 -11.67 6.95 7.98
C PHE A 60 -12.29 5.96 8.98
N CYS A 61 -12.07 6.13 10.28
CA CYS A 61 -12.71 5.31 11.31
C CYS A 61 -14.24 5.56 11.41
N GLU A 62 -14.70 6.75 11.03
CA GLU A 62 -16.09 7.19 11.16
C GLU A 62 -16.92 6.89 9.90
N ARG A 63 -16.27 6.74 8.74
CA ARG A 63 -16.93 6.41 7.47
C ARG A 63 -17.65 5.06 7.48
N GLY A 64 -17.31 4.17 8.42
CA GLY A 64 -17.71 2.76 8.41
C GLY A 64 -16.65 1.89 7.71
N GLY A 65 -16.87 0.58 7.56
CA GLY A 65 -15.91 -0.32 6.90
C GLY A 65 -14.60 -0.55 7.65
N ARG A 66 -13.67 -1.29 7.03
CA ARG A 66 -12.30 -1.50 7.52
C ARG A 66 -11.38 -0.34 7.17
N PHE A 67 -10.45 0.00 8.05
CA PHE A 67 -9.43 1.01 7.79
C PHE A 67 -8.04 0.49 8.19
N GLY A 68 -7.21 0.25 7.18
CA GLY A 68 -5.88 -0.31 7.31
C GLY A 68 -5.44 -0.92 5.99
N PRO A 69 -4.19 -1.41 5.91
CA PRO A 69 -3.72 -2.07 4.71
C PRO A 69 -4.42 -3.42 4.51
N HIS A 70 -4.46 -3.87 3.26
CA HIS A 70 -4.89 -5.23 2.90
C HIS A 70 -3.79 -5.90 2.07
N GLN A 71 -3.65 -5.45 0.83
CA GLN A 71 -2.73 -6.00 -0.16
C GLN A 71 -1.90 -4.87 -0.77
N PHE A 72 -0.69 -5.17 -1.23
CA PHE A 72 0.09 -4.28 -2.07
C PHE A 72 0.46 -4.99 -3.36
N ALA A 73 0.65 -4.28 -4.46
CA ALA A 73 0.94 -4.91 -5.75
C ALA A 73 2.30 -5.60 -5.69
N GLU A 74 2.29 -6.94 -5.61
CA GLU A 74 3.51 -7.74 -5.61
C GLU A 74 4.03 -7.98 -7.03
N THR A 75 3.14 -7.91 -8.02
CA THR A 75 3.45 -8.23 -9.42
C THR A 75 3.03 -7.15 -10.40
N ARG A 76 3.70 -7.12 -11.55
CA ARG A 76 3.34 -6.37 -12.75
C ARG A 76 3.38 -7.34 -13.92
N ASP A 77 2.23 -7.52 -14.56
CA ASP A 77 2.03 -8.55 -15.60
C ASP A 77 2.41 -9.98 -15.14
N GLY A 78 2.20 -10.28 -13.85
CA GLY A 78 2.54 -11.58 -13.26
C GLY A 78 4.02 -11.77 -12.89
N GLU A 79 4.88 -10.77 -13.10
CA GLU A 79 6.27 -10.79 -12.64
C GLU A 79 6.42 -9.98 -11.35
N LEU A 80 7.21 -10.48 -10.39
CA LEU A 80 7.46 -9.77 -9.13
C LEU A 80 8.06 -8.38 -9.40
N ILE A 81 7.42 -7.35 -8.85
CA ILE A 81 7.89 -5.97 -9.00
C ILE A 81 9.10 -5.74 -8.09
N GLY A 82 10.21 -5.34 -8.70
CA GLY A 82 11.27 -4.62 -8.01
C GLY A 82 11.08 -3.11 -8.15
N GLY A 83 11.62 -2.32 -7.22
CA GLY A 83 11.62 -0.87 -7.30
C GLY A 83 11.43 -0.19 -5.95
N SER A 84 11.21 1.12 -5.99
CA SER A 84 11.03 1.96 -4.82
C SER A 84 9.60 2.44 -4.60
N LEU A 85 8.63 2.09 -5.45
CA LEU A 85 7.23 2.49 -5.27
C LEU A 85 6.39 1.29 -4.86
N LEU A 86 5.67 1.42 -3.74
CA LEU A 86 4.65 0.49 -3.28
C LEU A 86 3.27 1.04 -3.63
N TYR A 87 2.43 0.18 -4.18
CA TYR A 87 1.03 0.46 -4.46
C TYR A 87 0.20 -0.40 -3.52
N ILE A 88 -0.53 0.21 -2.60
CA ILE A 88 -1.15 -0.48 -1.47
C ILE A 88 -2.66 -0.23 -1.50
N ALA A 89 -3.45 -1.29 -1.51
CA ALA A 89 -4.87 -1.26 -1.21
C ALA A 89 -5.06 -1.10 0.31
N TYR A 90 -5.76 -0.04 0.71
CA TYR A 90 -5.90 0.39 2.11
C TYR A 90 -7.37 0.57 2.51
N PHE A 91 -8.23 -0.37 2.09
CA PHE A 91 -9.68 -0.37 2.35
C PHE A 91 -10.33 1.01 2.17
N ASN A 92 -10.90 1.61 3.22
CA ASN A 92 -11.55 2.92 3.16
C ASN A 92 -10.64 4.08 2.77
N ALA A 93 -9.33 3.90 2.92
CA ALA A 93 -8.35 4.87 2.48
C ALA A 93 -7.93 4.66 1.02
N GLY A 94 -8.56 3.74 0.29
CA GLY A 94 -8.35 3.57 -1.14
C GLY A 94 -6.95 3.07 -1.49
N LEU A 95 -6.45 3.50 -2.64
CA LEU A 95 -5.08 3.28 -3.07
C LEU A 95 -4.12 4.24 -2.37
N ARG A 96 -2.97 3.72 -1.94
CA ARG A 96 -1.84 4.47 -1.41
C ARG A 96 -0.59 4.16 -2.24
N VAL A 97 0.13 5.20 -2.64
CA VAL A 97 1.42 5.09 -3.34
C VAL A 97 2.50 5.60 -2.42
N VAL A 98 3.45 4.74 -2.07
CA VAL A 98 4.49 5.00 -1.07
C VAL A 98 5.85 4.79 -1.70
N ASP A 99 6.68 5.83 -1.66
CA ASP A 99 8.08 5.77 -2.03
C ASP A 99 8.93 5.24 -0.86
N ILE A 100 9.69 4.20 -1.15
CA ILE A 100 10.61 3.50 -0.27
C ILE A 100 12.05 3.52 -0.81
N SER A 101 12.37 4.48 -1.69
CA SER A 101 13.74 4.70 -2.19
C SER A 101 14.74 4.95 -1.05
N ASP A 102 14.27 5.58 0.04
CA ASP A 102 14.84 5.45 1.37
C ASP A 102 13.94 4.54 2.23
N PRO A 103 14.30 3.25 2.42
CA PRO A 103 13.48 2.28 3.15
C PRO A 103 13.39 2.58 4.65
N TYR A 104 14.22 3.49 5.17
CA TYR A 104 14.15 3.95 6.57
C TYR A 104 13.19 5.14 6.72
N HIS A 105 12.76 5.76 5.62
CA HIS A 105 11.91 6.94 5.59
C HIS A 105 10.85 6.85 4.49
N ALA A 106 10.00 5.83 4.58
CA ALA A 106 8.89 5.64 3.65
C ALA A 106 7.97 6.87 3.59
N LYS A 107 7.61 7.29 2.37
CA LYS A 107 6.86 8.53 2.14
C LYS A 107 5.69 8.30 1.19
N GLU A 108 4.48 8.68 1.60
CA GLU A 108 3.35 8.73 0.66
C GLU A 108 3.59 9.81 -0.40
N THR A 109 3.47 9.43 -1.67
CA THR A 109 3.65 10.32 -2.83
C THR A 109 2.40 10.45 -3.68
N GLY A 110 1.38 9.62 -3.42
CA GLY A 110 0.08 9.72 -4.07
C GLY A 110 -0.97 8.86 -3.37
N PHE A 111 -2.24 9.20 -3.59
CA PHE A 111 -3.37 8.39 -3.14
C PHE A 111 -4.57 8.59 -4.06
N TYR A 112 -5.50 7.64 -4.02
CA TYR A 112 -6.80 7.78 -4.65
C TYR A 112 -7.86 7.06 -3.81
N VAL A 113 -8.91 7.77 -3.41
CA VAL A 113 -10.06 7.19 -2.71
C VAL A 113 -11.26 7.27 -3.65
N PRO A 114 -11.79 6.12 -4.12
CA PRO A 114 -13.03 6.12 -4.89
C PRO A 114 -14.17 6.90 -4.22
N ASP A 115 -15.03 7.52 -5.01
CA ASP A 115 -16.32 7.98 -4.51
C ASP A 115 -17.27 6.78 -4.46
N PRO A 116 -17.91 6.48 -3.31
CA PRO A 116 -18.87 5.39 -3.24
C PRO A 116 -20.04 5.57 -4.22
N GLY A 117 -20.35 6.80 -4.67
CA GLY A 117 -21.40 7.07 -5.66
C GLY A 117 -22.82 6.77 -5.16
N SER A 118 -23.84 7.34 -5.79
CA SER A 118 -25.23 7.14 -5.38
C SER A 118 -25.77 5.75 -5.75
N ALA A 119 -25.36 5.21 -6.91
CA ALA A 119 -25.83 3.92 -7.40
C ALA A 119 -25.24 2.73 -6.61
N ALA A 120 -23.97 2.77 -6.22
CA ALA A 120 -23.37 1.68 -5.46
C ALA A 120 -23.82 1.68 -3.99
N LYS A 121 -24.15 2.83 -3.38
CA LYS A 121 -24.82 2.93 -2.06
C LYS A 121 -26.14 2.14 -1.97
N SER A 122 -26.80 1.90 -3.10
CA SER A 122 -28.05 1.11 -3.14
C SER A 122 -27.83 -0.40 -3.29
N ARG A 123 -26.60 -0.83 -3.62
CA ARG A 123 -26.20 -2.23 -3.86
C ARG A 123 -25.14 -2.74 -2.89
N GLY A 124 -24.53 -1.86 -2.11
CA GLY A 124 -23.40 -2.11 -1.22
C GLY A 124 -23.38 -1.16 -0.03
N SER A 125 -22.24 -1.10 0.64
CA SER A 125 -22.05 -0.23 1.80
C SER A 125 -21.90 1.24 1.39
N GLY A 126 -22.08 2.16 2.35
CA GLY A 126 -21.93 3.60 2.12
C GLY A 126 -20.47 4.08 2.09
N TYR A 127 -19.52 3.16 2.13
CA TYR A 127 -18.11 3.38 2.42
C TYR A 127 -17.23 2.52 1.51
N ILE A 128 -15.99 2.93 1.30
CA ILE A 128 -15.09 2.29 0.34
C ILE A 128 -14.39 1.09 0.97
N GLN A 129 -14.25 -0.01 0.26
CA GLN A 129 -13.45 -1.16 0.62
C GLN A 129 -12.53 -1.56 -0.55
N THR A 130 -11.62 -0.67 -0.93
CA THR A 130 -10.57 -0.99 -1.91
C THR A 130 -9.74 -2.16 -1.38
N ASN A 131 -9.88 -3.31 -2.02
CA ASN A 131 -9.41 -4.58 -1.50
C ASN A 131 -8.14 -5.02 -2.21
N ASP A 132 -8.11 -4.98 -3.54
CA ASP A 132 -6.97 -5.45 -4.32
C ASP A 132 -6.37 -4.33 -5.18
N VAL A 133 -5.09 -4.49 -5.51
CA VAL A 133 -4.33 -3.61 -6.40
C VAL A 133 -3.39 -4.43 -7.28
N ASP A 134 -3.37 -4.14 -8.58
CA ASP A 134 -2.44 -4.78 -9.52
C ASP A 134 -1.97 -3.77 -10.59
N LEU A 135 -0.91 -4.13 -11.31
CA LEU A 135 -0.23 -3.28 -12.28
C LEU A 135 -0.03 -4.00 -13.62
N ASP A 136 -0.13 -3.24 -14.72
CA ASP A 136 0.21 -3.75 -16.05
C ASP A 136 1.51 -3.15 -16.64
N TYR A 137 1.93 -3.66 -17.79
CA TYR A 137 3.16 -3.24 -18.47
C TYR A 137 3.12 -1.78 -18.93
N ARG A 138 1.94 -1.16 -19.01
CA ARG A 138 1.78 0.26 -19.34
C ARG A 138 1.95 1.14 -18.12
N GLY A 139 1.97 0.53 -16.92
CA GLY A 139 2.03 1.22 -15.64
C GLY A 139 0.66 1.73 -15.18
N PHE A 140 -0.43 1.18 -15.72
CA PHE A 140 -1.76 1.42 -15.17
C PHE A 140 -1.95 0.61 -13.90
N ILE A 141 -2.64 1.23 -12.95
CA ILE A 141 -2.95 0.68 -11.64
C ILE A 141 -4.42 0.30 -11.64
N TYR A 142 -4.70 -0.94 -11.32
CA TYR A 142 -6.04 -1.49 -11.24
C TYR A 142 -6.37 -1.68 -9.77
N ILE A 143 -7.44 -1.05 -9.29
CA ILE A 143 -7.94 -1.30 -7.94
C ILE A 143 -9.39 -1.76 -7.97
N THR A 144 -9.71 -2.74 -7.14
CA THR A 144 -11.07 -3.27 -7.00
C THR A 144 -11.63 -2.95 -5.64
N ASP A 145 -12.92 -2.65 -5.61
CA ASP A 145 -13.67 -2.51 -4.38
C ASP A 145 -14.54 -3.75 -4.14
N ARG A 146 -14.38 -4.37 -2.98
CA ARG A 146 -15.08 -5.63 -2.63
C ARG A 146 -16.55 -5.44 -2.23
N ASP A 147 -16.95 -4.22 -1.89
CA ASP A 147 -18.30 -3.87 -1.45
C ASP A 147 -19.16 -3.30 -2.59
N GLY A 148 -18.66 -3.35 -3.83
CA GLY A 148 -19.44 -3.06 -5.03
C GLY A 148 -19.20 -1.66 -5.61
N HIS A 149 -18.12 -0.97 -5.24
CA HIS A 149 -17.73 0.31 -5.87
C HIS A 149 -16.88 0.15 -7.15
N GLY A 150 -16.75 -1.09 -7.64
CA GLY A 150 -16.27 -1.40 -8.98
C GLY A 150 -14.75 -1.49 -9.14
N LEU A 151 -14.31 -1.46 -10.39
CA LEU A 151 -12.91 -1.44 -10.83
C LEU A 151 -12.53 -0.02 -11.24
N HIS A 152 -11.41 0.48 -10.74
CA HIS A 152 -10.84 1.77 -11.13
C HIS A 152 -9.48 1.54 -11.80
N ILE A 153 -9.25 2.23 -12.92
CA ILE A 153 -7.99 2.19 -13.66
C ILE A 153 -7.35 3.56 -13.52
N LEU A 154 -6.15 3.61 -12.96
CA LEU A 154 -5.47 4.83 -12.54
C LEU A 154 -4.07 4.89 -13.15
N GLU A 155 -3.52 6.10 -13.23
CA GLU A 155 -2.13 6.32 -13.62
C GLU A 155 -1.45 7.20 -12.57
N TYR A 156 -0.29 6.75 -12.06
CA TYR A 156 0.50 7.55 -11.14
C TYR A 156 1.29 8.62 -11.90
N GLN A 157 1.04 9.89 -11.54
CA GLN A 157 1.61 11.08 -12.19
C GLN A 157 2.89 11.61 -11.51
N GLY A 158 3.34 10.97 -10.42
CA GLY A 158 4.57 11.37 -9.73
C GLY A 158 5.83 10.79 -10.40
N GLN A 159 6.99 11.07 -9.80
CA GLN A 159 8.25 10.49 -10.27
C GLN A 159 8.28 8.98 -10.00
N LYS A 160 8.61 8.21 -11.04
CA LYS A 160 8.77 6.75 -11.00
C LYS A 160 10.19 6.35 -10.66
#